data_AF-N8Y561-F1
#
_entry.id   AF-N8Y561-F1
#
_cell.length_a   1.000
_cell.length_b   1.000
_cell.length_c   1.000
_cell.angle_alpha   90.00
_cell.angle_beta   90.00
_cell.angle_gamma   90.00
#
_symmetry.space_group_name_H-M   'P 1'
#
loop_
_entity.id
_entity.type
_entity.pdbx_description
1 polymer ?
#
loop_
_entity_poly.entity_id
_entity_poly.type
_entity_poly.pdbx_seq_one_letter_code
_entity_poly.pdbx_strand_id
1 'polypeptide(L)'
;MSFDIGRFNEYLVQPVIKPFQDMADMALNRIENVVDTTKKTLMQDAPGKFWFGHTAEEYGQIQLSIYKMGQLLAANFFVTFEPLYGNRLSRNPIFKGKLIGYLATETNIPLLQANFDMAQVGGRQIQQLTSVSEPDIQLNMLETGAGDIANGILHWASLMVNKDGTVNPPASYAGRITVGVFHRELGLDVKPISRSFIVAPSMSTIESLNGQGVSEALQIPITLTVLRDFME
;
A
#
# COMPACT_ATOMS: atom_id res chain seq x y z
N MET A 1 14.55 55.71 14.19
CA MET A 1 13.79 54.65 13.51
C MET A 1 13.77 53.44 14.43
N SER A 2 12.71 53.30 15.21
CA SER A 2 12.49 52.19 16.14
C SER A 2 11.24 51.43 15.67
N PHE A 3 11.40 50.14 15.42
CA PHE A 3 10.30 49.25 15.07
C PHE A 3 9.52 48.94 16.35
N ASP A 4 8.24 49.31 16.34
CA ASP A 4 7.27 49.02 17.39
C ASP A 4 6.75 47.59 17.17
N ILE A 5 7.04 46.69 18.11
CA ILE A 5 6.58 45.30 18.05
C ILE A 5 5.15 45.29 18.61
N GLY A 6 4.20 45.49 17.70
CA GLY A 6 2.77 45.32 17.96
C GLY A 6 2.45 43.87 18.32
N ARG A 7 1.83 43.71 19.47
CA ARG A 7 1.39 42.47 20.14
C ARG A 7 0.78 41.45 19.17
N PHE A 8 1.25 40.21 19.25
CA PHE A 8 0.59 39.03 18.70
C PHE A 8 -0.86 39.00 19.20
N ASN A 9 -1.82 39.23 18.29
CA ASN A 9 -3.21 38.88 18.54
C ASN A 9 -3.29 37.35 18.52
N GLU A 10 -3.42 36.75 19.70
CA GLU A 10 -3.95 35.40 19.85
C GLU A 10 -5.39 35.42 19.32
N TYR A 11 -5.56 35.17 18.02
CA TYR A 11 -6.81 34.64 17.53
C TYR A 11 -6.96 33.27 18.17
N LEU A 12 -7.79 33.22 19.21
CA LEU A 12 -8.43 32.03 19.74
C LEU A 12 -8.94 31.20 18.56
N VAL A 13 -8.15 30.21 18.15
CA VAL A 13 -8.59 29.13 17.28
C VAL A 13 -9.58 28.34 18.11
N GLN A 14 -10.86 28.72 18.05
CA GLN A 14 -11.92 27.83 18.46
C GLN A 14 -11.78 26.55 17.62
N PRO A 15 -11.92 25.36 18.22
CA PRO A 15 -11.80 24.12 17.48
C PRO A 15 -13.03 24.00 16.59
N VAL A 16 -12.91 24.44 15.33
CA VAL A 16 -13.88 24.10 14.29
C VAL A 16 -13.64 22.65 13.91
N ILE A 17 -14.11 21.75 14.77
CA ILE A 17 -14.32 20.35 14.43
C ILE A 17 -15.62 20.34 13.59
N LYS A 18 -15.48 20.57 12.29
CA LYS A 18 -16.39 20.09 11.24
C LYS A 18 -15.55 19.29 10.23
N PRO A 19 -16.08 18.18 9.72
CA PRO A 19 -15.42 16.90 9.77
C PRO A 19 -14.33 16.80 8.71
N PHE A 20 -13.16 16.30 9.10
CA PHE A 20 -12.02 16.03 8.21
C PHE A 20 -12.39 15.14 7.00
N GLN A 21 -13.45 14.35 7.09
CA GLN A 21 -13.99 13.54 5.99
C GLN A 21 -14.47 14.40 4.81
N ASP A 22 -15.15 15.53 5.06
CA ASP A 22 -15.71 16.38 4.00
C ASP A 22 -14.62 17.05 3.13
N MET A 23 -13.44 17.29 3.71
CA MET A 23 -12.30 17.89 2.99
C MET A 23 -11.55 16.88 2.13
N ALA A 24 -11.36 15.65 2.62
CA ALA A 24 -10.78 14.56 1.85
C ALA A 24 -11.69 14.18 0.68
N ASP A 25 -13.00 14.11 0.92
CA ASP A 25 -14.01 13.84 -0.11
C ASP A 25 -14.08 14.97 -1.15
N MET A 26 -13.96 16.24 -0.75
CA MET A 26 -13.84 17.35 -1.70
C MET A 26 -12.56 17.30 -2.53
N ALA A 27 -11.43 16.89 -1.94
CA ALA A 27 -10.16 16.81 -2.64
C ALA A 27 -10.12 15.63 -3.63
N LEU A 28 -10.66 14.47 -3.25
CA LEU A 28 -10.89 13.33 -4.13
C LEU A 28 -11.81 13.70 -5.30
N ASN A 29 -12.97 14.30 -5.01
CA ASN A 29 -13.89 14.78 -6.04
C ASN A 29 -13.22 15.81 -6.97
N ARG A 30 -12.35 16.68 -6.46
CA ARG A 30 -11.61 17.64 -7.29
C ARG A 30 -10.60 16.95 -8.21
N ILE A 31 -9.84 15.98 -7.70
CA ILE A 31 -8.89 15.20 -8.49
C ILE A 31 -9.64 14.41 -9.57
N GLU A 32 -10.70 13.70 -9.21
CA GLU A 32 -11.54 12.95 -10.15
C GLU A 32 -12.13 13.85 -11.23
N ASN A 33 -12.69 15.01 -10.86
CA ASN A 33 -13.24 15.96 -11.82
C ASN A 33 -12.17 16.53 -12.77
N VAL A 34 -10.96 16.84 -12.27
CA VAL A 34 -9.87 17.31 -13.13
C VAL A 34 -9.41 16.21 -14.09
N VAL A 35 -9.25 14.98 -13.61
CA VAL A 35 -8.86 13.83 -14.42
C VAL A 35 -9.92 13.54 -15.48
N ASP A 36 -11.20 13.51 -15.12
CA ASP A 36 -12.30 13.21 -16.03
C ASP A 36 -12.55 14.31 -17.05
N THR A 37 -12.41 15.58 -16.65
CA THR A 37 -12.51 16.71 -17.58
C THR A 37 -11.36 16.66 -18.58
N THR A 38 -10.14 16.39 -18.12
CA THR A 38 -8.96 16.28 -18.98
C THR A 38 -9.08 15.09 -19.95
N LYS A 39 -9.55 13.92 -19.48
CA LYS A 39 -9.84 12.77 -20.34
C LYS A 39 -10.88 13.09 -21.40
N LYS A 40 -11.99 13.76 -21.03
CA LYS A 40 -13.04 14.15 -21.98
C LYS A 40 -12.53 15.13 -23.03
N THR A 41 -11.73 16.12 -22.65
CA THR A 41 -11.10 17.07 -23.60
C THR A 41 -10.17 16.33 -24.57
N LEU A 42 -9.31 15.43 -24.06
CA LEU A 42 -8.43 14.61 -24.90
C LEU A 42 -9.20 13.70 -25.88
N MET A 43 -10.37 13.18 -25.48
CA MET A 43 -11.20 12.33 -26.34
C MET A 43 -12.06 13.13 -27.33
N GLN A 44 -12.40 14.39 -27.04
CA GLN A 44 -13.18 15.26 -27.93
C GLN A 44 -12.33 15.93 -29.02
N ASP A 45 -11.09 16.30 -28.72
CA ASP A 45 -10.23 17.05 -29.66
C ASP A 45 -9.59 16.17 -30.75
N ALA A 46 -9.71 14.84 -30.67
CA ALA A 46 -9.10 13.94 -31.65
C ALA A 46 -9.89 12.64 -31.88
N PRO A 47 -11.07 12.67 -32.54
CA PRO A 47 -11.71 11.45 -33.01
C PRO A 47 -10.84 10.81 -34.11
N GLY A 48 -10.03 9.82 -33.74
CA GLY A 48 -9.27 8.98 -34.69
C GLY A 48 -7.74 9.00 -34.58
N LYS A 49 -7.14 9.82 -33.70
CA LYS A 49 -5.69 9.80 -33.44
C LYS A 49 -5.45 9.30 -32.01
N PHE A 50 -4.98 8.06 -31.87
CA PHE A 50 -4.75 7.44 -30.55
C PHE A 50 -3.29 7.51 -30.09
N TRP A 51 -2.34 7.38 -31.01
CA TRP A 51 -0.89 7.29 -30.68
C TRP A 51 0.05 8.00 -31.67
N PHE A 52 -0.41 8.29 -32.90
CA PHE A 52 0.39 8.93 -33.95
C PHE A 52 -0.45 9.93 -34.77
N GLY A 53 0.22 10.85 -35.47
CA GLY A 53 -0.44 11.86 -36.31
C GLY A 53 -0.73 13.19 -35.59
N HIS A 54 -0.22 13.38 -34.37
CA HIS A 54 -0.25 14.67 -33.68
C HIS A 54 0.85 15.61 -34.22
N THR A 55 0.51 16.88 -34.36
CA THR A 55 1.51 17.93 -34.56
C THR A 55 2.32 18.14 -33.27
N ALA A 56 3.48 18.81 -33.37
CA ALA A 56 4.31 19.08 -32.20
C ALA A 56 3.56 19.91 -31.12
N GLU A 57 2.69 20.83 -31.53
CA GLU A 57 1.88 21.66 -30.63
C GLU A 57 0.79 20.85 -29.95
N GLU A 58 0.07 20.00 -30.68
CA GLU A 58 -0.92 19.06 -30.13
C GLU A 58 -0.28 18.12 -29.11
N TYR A 59 0.90 17.57 -29.43
CA TYR A 59 1.64 16.71 -28.52
C TYR A 59 2.10 17.45 -27.26
N GLY A 60 2.51 18.71 -27.39
CA GLY A 60 2.83 19.58 -26.25
C GLY A 60 1.64 19.78 -25.30
N GLN A 61 0.44 19.97 -25.84
CA GLN A 61 -0.79 20.09 -25.03
C GLN A 61 -1.20 18.78 -24.36
N ILE A 62 -1.03 17.64 -25.06
CA ILE A 62 -1.24 16.31 -24.48
C ILE A 62 -0.28 16.10 -23.32
N GLN A 63 1.00 16.43 -23.49
CA GLN A 63 2.02 16.29 -22.45
C GLN A 63 1.72 17.18 -21.23
N LEU A 64 1.29 18.42 -21.45
CA LEU A 64 0.84 19.31 -20.37
C LEU A 64 -0.40 18.79 -19.65
N SER A 65 -1.33 18.19 -20.40
CA SER A 65 -2.55 17.59 -19.86
C SER A 65 -2.24 16.37 -19.00
N ILE A 66 -1.35 15.48 -19.46
CA ILE A 66 -0.84 14.35 -18.68
C ILE A 66 -0.12 14.84 -17.42
N TYR A 67 0.72 15.87 -17.54
CA TYR A 67 1.40 16.45 -16.38
C TYR A 67 0.41 17.02 -15.35
N LYS A 68 -0.67 17.67 -15.80
CA LYS A 68 -1.75 18.18 -14.94
C LYS A 68 -2.56 17.07 -14.26
N MET A 69 -2.65 15.87 -14.84
CA MET A 69 -3.28 14.72 -14.17
C MET A 69 -2.50 14.29 -12.91
N GLY A 70 -1.23 14.69 -12.80
CA GLY A 70 -0.37 14.36 -11.67
C GLY A 70 0.18 12.93 -11.77
N GLN A 71 1.20 12.66 -10.95
CA GLN A 71 1.83 11.36 -10.84
C GLN A 71 1.81 10.89 -9.39
N LEU A 72 1.52 9.61 -9.18
CA LEU A 72 1.72 8.97 -7.88
C LEU A 72 3.18 8.57 -7.76
N LEU A 73 3.81 9.00 -6.67
CA LEU A 73 5.20 8.63 -6.38
C LEU A 73 5.21 7.30 -5.65
N ALA A 74 5.99 6.33 -6.15
CA ALA A 74 6.14 5.02 -5.52
C ALA A 74 6.67 5.10 -4.08
N ALA A 75 7.43 6.16 -3.74
CA ALA A 75 7.94 6.40 -2.40
C ALA A 75 6.86 6.77 -1.36
N ASN A 76 5.67 7.21 -1.80
CA ASN A 76 4.61 7.65 -0.90
C ASN A 76 3.67 6.50 -0.57
N PHE A 77 4.17 5.47 0.10
CA PHE A 77 3.37 4.32 0.51
C PHE A 77 3.14 4.31 2.01
N PHE A 78 2.11 3.59 2.43
CA PHE A 78 1.84 3.32 3.84
C PHE A 78 1.53 1.85 4.03
N VAL A 79 1.90 1.33 5.19
CA VAL A 79 1.59 -0.02 5.64
C VAL A 79 0.90 0.08 6.99
N THR A 80 -0.16 -0.69 7.19
CA THR A 80 -0.81 -0.81 8.50
C THR A 80 -1.06 -2.27 8.83
N PHE A 81 -0.84 -2.62 10.10
CA PHE A 81 -1.02 -3.95 10.63
C PHE A 81 -2.16 -3.93 11.64
N GLU A 82 -3.11 -4.84 11.48
CA GLU A 82 -4.25 -5.01 12.39
C GLU A 82 -4.41 -6.49 12.71
N PRO A 83 -4.58 -6.87 13.99
CA PRO A 83 -4.92 -8.25 14.32
C PRO A 83 -6.36 -8.55 13.88
N LEU A 84 -6.61 -9.76 13.36
CA LEU A 84 -7.97 -10.25 13.14
C LEU A 84 -8.69 -10.45 14.50
N TYR A 85 -10.02 -10.29 14.52
CA TYR A 85 -10.82 -10.28 15.76
C TYR A 85 -10.53 -11.49 16.68
N GLY A 86 -10.25 -11.20 17.96
CA GLY A 86 -10.16 -12.21 19.03
C GLY A 86 -8.91 -13.09 19.03
N ASN A 87 -7.90 -12.77 18.22
CA ASN A 87 -6.73 -13.64 18.06
C ASN A 87 -5.56 -13.31 19.03
N ARG A 88 -4.54 -14.18 19.04
CA ARG A 88 -3.35 -14.07 19.90
C ARG A 88 -2.35 -13.00 19.40
N LEU A 89 -2.58 -12.38 18.26
CA LEU A 89 -1.70 -11.35 17.67
C LEU A 89 -1.85 -9.97 18.31
N SER A 90 -2.93 -9.72 19.04
CA SER A 90 -3.11 -8.46 19.78
C SER A 90 -1.95 -8.09 20.73
N ARG A 91 -1.19 -9.09 21.19
CA ARG A 91 -0.01 -8.92 22.06
C ARG A 91 1.31 -8.79 21.31
N ASN A 92 1.32 -9.06 20.01
CA ASN A 92 2.52 -9.04 19.19
C ASN A 92 3.00 -7.59 18.95
N PRO A 93 4.31 -7.30 19.11
CA PRO A 93 4.86 -5.95 18.89
C PRO A 93 4.48 -5.31 17.56
N ILE A 94 4.44 -6.09 16.47
CA ILE A 94 4.10 -5.61 15.12
C ILE A 94 2.67 -5.06 15.05
N PHE A 95 1.75 -5.68 15.79
CA PHE A 95 0.32 -5.36 15.77
C PHE A 95 -0.10 -4.40 16.88
N LYS A 96 0.76 -4.21 17.90
CA LYS A 96 0.49 -3.33 19.04
C LYS A 96 0.82 -1.87 18.73
N GLY A 97 1.89 -1.63 17.95
CA GLY A 97 2.42 -0.30 17.71
C GLY A 97 1.74 0.41 16.53
N LYS A 98 1.07 1.53 16.79
CA LYS A 98 0.50 2.40 15.73
C LYS A 98 1.55 2.95 14.77
N LEU A 99 2.81 3.00 15.19
CA LEU A 99 3.92 3.55 14.41
C LEU A 99 4.72 2.49 13.64
N ILE A 100 4.44 1.19 13.83
CA ILE A 100 5.21 0.12 13.18
C ILE A 100 5.15 0.24 11.65
N GLY A 101 4.01 0.68 11.11
CA GLY A 101 3.84 0.91 9.67
C GLY A 101 4.84 1.89 9.05
N TYR A 102 5.40 2.83 9.82
CA TYR A 102 6.40 3.79 9.35
C TYR A 102 7.81 3.20 9.23
N LEU A 103 8.04 2.02 9.80
CA LEU A 103 9.34 1.33 9.70
C LEU A 103 9.51 0.60 8.36
N ALA A 104 8.45 0.51 7.55
CA ALA A 104 8.52 -0.08 6.22
C ALA A 104 9.33 0.83 5.28
N THR A 105 10.43 0.30 4.73
CA THR A 105 11.26 1.00 3.73
C THR A 105 10.82 0.68 2.32
N GLU A 106 10.33 -0.54 2.10
CA GLU A 106 9.91 -1.04 0.80
C GLU A 106 8.72 -1.99 0.97
N THR A 107 7.79 -1.97 0.02
CA THR A 107 6.69 -2.93 -0.03
C THR A 107 6.19 -3.10 -1.47
N ASN A 108 5.70 -4.29 -1.80
CA ASN A 108 4.94 -4.52 -3.02
C ASN A 108 3.43 -4.41 -2.74
N ILE A 109 2.67 -3.83 -3.68
CA ILE A 109 1.21 -3.91 -3.68
C ILE A 109 0.85 -5.04 -4.65
N PRO A 110 0.46 -6.24 -4.17
CA PRO A 110 0.06 -7.31 -5.06
C PRO A 110 -1.20 -6.89 -5.83
N LEU A 111 -1.01 -6.72 -7.13
CA LEU A 111 -2.09 -6.69 -8.11
C LEU A 111 -2.44 -8.15 -8.45
N LEU A 112 -3.61 -8.40 -9.04
CA LEU A 112 -4.10 -9.76 -9.25
C LEU A 112 -3.27 -10.48 -10.33
N GLN A 113 -2.84 -11.71 -10.08
CA GLN A 113 -2.12 -12.54 -11.06
C GLN A 113 -3.02 -13.67 -11.55
N ALA A 114 -3.25 -13.72 -12.86
CA ALA A 114 -3.96 -14.80 -13.54
C ALA A 114 -2.98 -15.58 -14.41
N ASN A 115 -2.94 -16.90 -14.20
CA ASN A 115 -2.15 -17.83 -14.99
C ASN A 115 -3.04 -18.44 -16.08
N PHE A 116 -2.55 -18.40 -17.31
CA PHE A 116 -3.23 -18.96 -18.48
C PHE A 116 -2.33 -20.03 -19.09
N ASP A 117 -2.90 -21.19 -19.39
CA ASP A 117 -2.24 -22.24 -20.14
C ASP A 117 -2.75 -22.27 -21.58
N MET A 118 -1.88 -22.63 -22.52
CA MET A 118 -2.26 -22.78 -23.92
C MET A 118 -2.89 -24.16 -24.14
N ALA A 119 -4.21 -24.19 -24.34
CA ALA A 119 -4.93 -25.38 -24.74
C ALA A 119 -5.10 -25.40 -26.26
N GLN A 120 -4.67 -26.47 -26.93
CA GLN A 120 -4.93 -26.67 -28.35
C GLN A 120 -6.33 -27.29 -28.53
N VAL A 121 -7.25 -26.53 -29.10
CA VAL A 121 -8.61 -27.00 -29.43
C VAL A 121 -8.73 -27.05 -30.95
N GLY A 122 -8.61 -28.27 -31.49
CA GLY A 122 -8.55 -28.49 -32.94
C GLY A 122 -7.30 -27.88 -33.57
N GLY A 123 -7.49 -27.04 -34.60
CA GLY A 123 -6.41 -26.35 -35.32
C GLY A 123 -5.99 -24.99 -34.74
N ARG A 124 -6.54 -24.56 -33.61
CA ARG A 124 -6.21 -23.27 -32.97
C ARG A 124 -5.79 -23.47 -31.52
N GLN A 125 -4.85 -22.65 -31.09
CA GLN A 125 -4.47 -22.54 -29.68
C GLN A 125 -5.33 -21.46 -29.02
N ILE A 126 -5.96 -21.80 -27.89
CA ILE A 126 -6.70 -20.87 -27.03
C ILE A 126 -5.98 -20.77 -25.69
N GLN A 127 -6.01 -19.57 -25.09
CA GLN A 127 -5.53 -19.38 -23.73
C GLN A 127 -6.66 -19.73 -22.76
N GLN A 128 -6.46 -20.76 -21.96
CA GLN A 128 -7.39 -21.20 -20.93
C GLN A 128 -6.89 -20.70 -19.57
N LEU A 129 -7.73 -19.98 -18.84
CA LEU A 129 -7.45 -19.57 -17.47
C LEU A 129 -7.35 -20.82 -16.58
N THR A 130 -6.21 -21.03 -15.92
CA THR A 130 -6.00 -22.18 -15.03
C THR A 130 -6.05 -21.80 -13.56
N SER A 131 -5.48 -20.67 -13.18
CA SER A 131 -5.55 -20.22 -11.79
C SER A 131 -5.48 -18.71 -11.68
N VAL A 132 -6.17 -18.20 -10.66
CA VAL A 132 -5.95 -16.85 -10.13
C VAL A 132 -5.26 -17.01 -8.79
N SER A 133 -4.11 -16.38 -8.63
CA SER A 133 -3.34 -16.37 -7.39
C SER A 133 -3.07 -14.94 -6.97
N GLU A 134 -3.18 -14.68 -5.66
CA GLU A 134 -2.68 -13.44 -5.08
C GLU A 134 -1.21 -13.67 -4.72
N PRO A 135 -0.28 -12.84 -5.24
CA PRO A 135 1.13 -12.99 -4.92
C PRO A 135 1.42 -12.61 -3.46
N ASP A 136 2.51 -13.17 -2.92
CA ASP A 136 2.96 -12.85 -1.56
C ASP A 136 3.32 -11.38 -1.42
N ILE A 137 3.08 -10.84 -0.22
CA ILE A 137 3.47 -9.48 0.14
C ILE A 137 4.88 -9.53 0.70
N GLN A 138 5.78 -8.83 0.06
CA GLN A 138 7.16 -8.62 0.50
C GLN A 138 7.26 -7.20 1.04
N LEU A 139 7.79 -7.09 2.24
CA LEU A 139 8.01 -5.82 2.90
C LEU A 139 9.36 -5.84 3.60
N ASN A 140 10.08 -4.73 3.51
CA ASN A 140 11.36 -4.58 4.18
C ASN A 140 11.20 -3.56 5.30
N MET A 141 11.58 -3.94 6.52
CA MET A 141 11.29 -3.16 7.73
C MET A 141 12.58 -2.79 8.44
N LEU A 142 12.69 -1.55 8.91
CA LEU A 142 13.74 -1.16 9.83
C LEU A 142 13.50 -1.81 11.20
N GLU A 143 14.53 -2.44 11.74
CA GLU A 143 14.49 -2.95 13.09
C GLU A 143 14.56 -1.80 14.11
N THR A 144 13.87 -1.99 15.22
CA THR A 144 13.88 -1.11 16.38
C THR A 144 15.04 -1.45 17.31
N GLY A 145 15.49 -0.51 18.14
CA GLY A 145 16.53 -0.79 19.14
C GLY A 145 16.17 -1.89 20.16
N ALA A 146 14.89 -2.24 20.29
CA ALA A 146 14.40 -3.31 21.16
C ALA A 146 14.19 -4.66 20.45
N GLY A 147 14.38 -4.72 19.13
CA GLY A 147 14.16 -5.95 18.36
C GLY A 147 12.68 -6.29 18.15
N ASP A 148 11.77 -5.31 18.19
CA ASP A 148 10.32 -5.51 18.08
C ASP A 148 9.91 -6.19 16.77
N ILE A 149 10.63 -5.96 15.66
CA ILE A 149 10.28 -6.54 14.36
C ILE A 149 10.69 -8.01 14.32
N ALA A 150 11.96 -8.34 14.59
CA ALA A 150 12.44 -9.72 14.63
C ALA A 150 11.66 -10.57 15.64
N ASN A 151 11.55 -10.10 16.88
CA ASN A 151 10.82 -10.82 17.93
C ASN A 151 9.33 -10.92 17.61
N GLY A 152 8.76 -9.88 16.97
CA GLY A 152 7.38 -9.90 16.51
C GLY A 152 7.12 -10.97 15.45
N ILE A 153 7.98 -11.10 14.44
CA ILE A 153 7.85 -12.14 13.41
C ILE A 153 8.01 -13.53 14.02
N LEU A 154 9.04 -13.74 14.85
CA LEU A 154 9.27 -15.03 15.50
C LEU A 154 8.08 -15.44 16.38
N HIS A 155 7.53 -14.48 17.14
CA HIS A 155 6.33 -14.72 17.92
C HIS A 155 5.12 -15.02 17.03
N TRP A 156 4.95 -14.30 15.91
CA TRP A 156 3.87 -14.57 14.95
C TRP A 156 3.99 -15.99 14.36
N ALA A 157 5.17 -16.38 13.90
CA ALA A 157 5.43 -17.72 13.38
C ALA A 157 5.19 -18.81 14.44
N SER A 158 5.54 -18.56 15.71
CA SER A 158 5.29 -19.50 16.82
C SER A 158 3.81 -19.75 17.10
N LEU A 159 2.90 -18.87 16.64
CA LEU A 159 1.46 -19.08 16.74
C LEU A 159 0.94 -20.02 15.65
N MET A 160 1.69 -20.21 14.56
CA MET A 160 1.29 -21.10 13.46
C MET A 160 1.53 -22.57 13.83
N VAL A 161 2.69 -22.87 14.43
CA VAL A 161 3.11 -24.24 14.75
C VAL A 161 3.20 -24.42 16.26
N ASN A 162 2.43 -25.35 16.79
CA ASN A 162 2.48 -25.74 18.19
C ASN A 162 3.76 -26.52 18.50
N LYS A 163 4.12 -26.60 19.79
CA LYS A 163 5.32 -27.34 20.24
C LYS A 163 5.29 -28.83 19.91
N ASP A 164 4.11 -29.40 19.67
CA ASP A 164 3.89 -30.79 19.27
C ASP A 164 4.02 -31.00 17.74
N GLY A 165 4.31 -29.94 16.99
CA GLY A 165 4.40 -29.97 15.53
C GLY A 165 3.06 -29.87 14.81
N THR A 166 1.94 -29.74 15.53
CA THR A 166 0.63 -29.49 14.92
C THR A 166 0.49 -28.04 14.48
N VAL A 167 -0.31 -27.80 13.43
CA VAL A 167 -0.57 -26.46 12.91
C VAL A 167 -1.88 -25.94 13.49
N ASN A 168 -1.86 -24.72 14.02
CA ASN A 168 -3.07 -24.06 14.51
C ASN A 168 -4.00 -23.68 13.33
N PRO A 169 -5.30 -23.46 13.57
CA PRO A 169 -6.18 -22.97 12.52
C PRO A 169 -5.78 -21.54 12.10
N PRO A 170 -5.89 -21.17 10.80
CA PRO A 170 -5.50 -19.86 10.30
C PRO A 170 -6.12 -18.67 11.06
N ALA A 171 -7.37 -18.79 11.50
CA ALA A 171 -8.04 -17.76 12.31
C ALA A 171 -7.27 -17.38 13.60
N SER A 172 -6.47 -18.30 14.16
CA SER A 172 -5.71 -18.05 15.39
C SER A 172 -4.47 -17.17 15.20
N TYR A 173 -3.91 -17.13 13.98
CA TYR A 173 -2.67 -16.42 13.65
C TYR A 173 -2.80 -15.52 12.41
N ALA A 174 -3.97 -15.37 11.82
CA ALA A 174 -4.16 -14.47 10.68
C ALA A 174 -4.10 -13.00 11.14
N GLY A 175 -3.27 -12.21 10.46
CA GLY A 175 -3.24 -10.76 10.58
C GLY A 175 -3.90 -10.11 9.37
N ARG A 176 -4.32 -8.85 9.50
CA ARG A 176 -4.70 -8.00 8.38
C ARG A 176 -3.59 -7.00 8.13
N ILE A 177 -3.18 -6.90 6.87
CA ILE A 177 -2.27 -5.85 6.41
C ILE A 177 -2.98 -5.00 5.38
N THR A 178 -2.86 -3.67 5.50
CA THR A 178 -3.30 -2.76 4.45
C THR A 178 -2.09 -2.03 3.91
N VAL A 179 -1.88 -2.16 2.60
CA VAL A 179 -0.80 -1.49 1.86
C VAL A 179 -1.45 -0.57 0.84
N GLY A 180 -0.91 0.63 0.71
CA GLY A 180 -1.42 1.60 -0.25
C GLY A 180 -0.44 2.72 -0.54
N VAL A 181 -0.78 3.53 -1.54
CA VAL A 181 -0.08 4.75 -1.92
C VAL A 181 -0.94 5.94 -1.54
N PHE A 182 -0.33 6.97 -0.98
CA PHE A 182 -1.00 8.19 -0.59
C PHE A 182 -0.55 9.37 -1.46
N HIS A 183 -1.42 10.38 -1.59
CA HIS A 183 -1.14 11.53 -2.43
C HIS A 183 -0.09 12.44 -1.78
N ARG A 184 0.91 12.90 -2.54
CA ARG A 184 2.03 13.71 -2.01
C ARG A 184 1.56 14.95 -1.24
N GLU A 185 0.57 15.64 -1.78
CA GLU A 185 0.14 16.97 -1.28
C GLU A 185 -0.97 16.89 -0.23
N LEU A 186 -1.73 15.79 -0.22
CA LEU A 186 -2.87 15.60 0.68
C LEU A 186 -2.56 14.56 1.78
N GLY A 187 -1.36 13.97 1.75
CA GLY A 187 -0.92 13.00 2.73
C GLY A 187 -1.83 11.77 2.80
N LEU A 188 -1.92 11.18 3.99
CA LEU A 188 -2.69 9.97 4.26
C LEU A 188 -4.22 10.17 4.17
N ASP A 189 -4.71 11.40 4.02
CA ASP A 189 -6.15 11.66 3.90
C ASP A 189 -6.68 11.19 2.54
N VAL A 190 -5.83 11.21 1.51
CA VAL A 190 -6.15 10.71 0.17
C VAL A 190 -5.24 9.54 -0.16
N LYS A 191 -5.85 8.35 -0.28
CA LYS A 191 -5.21 7.07 -0.58
C LYS A 191 -5.74 6.50 -1.89
N PRO A 192 -5.25 6.98 -3.06
CA PRO A 192 -5.79 6.59 -4.36
C PRO A 192 -5.73 5.09 -4.63
N ILE A 193 -4.75 4.41 -4.03
CA ILE A 193 -4.60 2.96 -4.11
C ILE A 193 -4.45 2.46 -2.68
N SER A 194 -5.38 1.63 -2.22
CA SER A 194 -5.32 0.97 -0.91
C SER A 194 -5.97 -0.41 -1.02
N ARG A 195 -5.26 -1.45 -0.59
CA ARG A 195 -5.80 -2.81 -0.53
C ARG A 195 -5.45 -3.44 0.81
N SER A 196 -6.43 -4.14 1.38
CA SER A 196 -6.29 -4.90 2.61
C SER A 196 -6.28 -6.39 2.31
N PHE A 197 -5.36 -7.11 2.93
CA PHE A 197 -5.17 -8.55 2.76
C PHE A 197 -5.16 -9.23 4.12
N ILE A 198 -5.69 -10.45 4.18
CA ILE A 198 -5.51 -11.33 5.32
C ILE A 198 -4.24 -12.14 5.07
N VAL A 199 -3.33 -12.16 6.03
CA VAL A 199 -1.97 -12.63 5.83
C VAL A 199 -1.44 -13.42 7.02
N ALA A 200 -0.43 -14.25 6.74
CA ALA A 200 0.40 -14.92 7.73
C ALA A 200 1.87 -14.89 7.26
N PRO A 201 2.86 -14.96 8.18
CA PRO A 201 4.26 -14.97 7.78
C PRO A 201 4.59 -16.25 7.04
N SER A 202 5.35 -16.14 5.95
CA SER A 202 5.88 -17.31 5.27
C SER A 202 6.96 -17.96 6.13
N MET A 203 6.97 -19.30 6.22
CA MET A 203 7.98 -20.01 7.01
C MET A 203 9.40 -19.91 6.42
N SER A 204 9.55 -19.46 5.17
CA SER A 204 10.85 -19.23 4.53
C SER A 204 11.55 -17.93 4.97
N THR A 205 10.86 -17.09 5.74
CA THR A 205 11.33 -15.73 6.08
C THR A 205 12.40 -15.70 7.18
N ILE A 206 12.65 -16.82 7.86
CA ILE A 206 13.49 -16.87 9.08
C ILE A 206 14.92 -17.37 8.79
N GLU A 207 15.44 -17.22 7.57
CA GLU A 207 16.73 -17.81 7.22
C GLU A 207 17.94 -16.85 7.29
N SER A 208 17.76 -15.52 7.22
CA SER A 208 18.93 -14.63 7.35
C SER A 208 18.60 -13.20 7.84
N LEU A 209 19.30 -12.78 8.90
CA LEU A 209 19.51 -11.37 9.23
C LEU A 209 20.75 -10.91 8.47
N ASN A 210 20.57 -10.12 7.41
CA ASN A 210 21.69 -9.61 6.63
C ASN A 210 22.19 -8.31 7.25
N GLY A 211 23.20 -8.40 8.11
CA GLY A 211 23.94 -7.24 8.61
C GLY A 211 24.99 -6.80 7.59
N GLN A 212 24.73 -5.76 6.81
CA GLN A 212 25.74 -5.11 5.98
C GLN A 212 26.23 -3.85 6.71
N GLY A 213 27.53 -3.79 7.02
CA GLY A 213 28.16 -2.61 7.62
C GLY A 213 27.91 -2.40 9.13
N VAL A 214 28.83 -1.65 9.77
CA VAL A 214 28.79 -1.33 11.22
C VAL A 214 27.83 -0.16 11.53
N SER A 215 27.43 0.62 10.53
CA SER A 215 26.67 1.87 10.70
C SER A 215 25.35 1.91 9.91
N GLU A 216 24.92 0.79 9.33
CA GLU A 216 23.64 0.74 8.60
C GLU A 216 22.52 0.31 9.55
N ALA A 217 21.32 0.86 9.34
CA ALA A 217 20.15 0.42 10.08
C ALA A 217 19.82 -1.02 9.67
N LEU A 218 19.64 -1.90 10.65
CA LEU A 218 19.30 -3.30 10.40
C LEU A 218 17.93 -3.37 9.73
N GLN A 219 17.89 -3.99 8.55
CA GLN A 219 16.66 -4.21 7.80
C GLN A 219 16.26 -5.68 7.86
N ILE A 220 14.97 -5.92 8.07
CA ILE A 220 14.40 -7.26 8.14
C ILE A 220 13.43 -7.42 6.99
N PRO A 221 13.77 -8.27 5.99
CA PRO A 221 12.82 -8.64 4.97
C PRO A 221 11.75 -9.54 5.58
N ILE A 222 10.50 -9.20 5.36
CA ILE A 222 9.33 -9.97 5.80
C ILE A 222 8.54 -10.37 4.56
N THR A 223 8.28 -11.66 4.43
CA THR A 223 7.40 -12.20 3.40
C THR A 223 6.14 -12.70 4.07
N LEU A 224 5.00 -12.16 3.64
CA LEU A 224 3.68 -12.51 4.13
C LEU A 224 2.90 -13.20 3.02
N THR A 225 2.43 -14.40 3.29
CA THR A 225 1.56 -15.14 2.39
C THR A 225 0.12 -14.69 2.59
N VAL A 226 -0.55 -14.39 1.48
CA VAL A 226 -1.97 -14.00 1.51
C VAL A 226 -2.81 -15.25 1.76
N LEU A 227 -3.57 -15.22 2.86
CA LEU A 227 -4.51 -16.26 3.20
C LEU A 227 -5.79 -16.00 2.40
N ARG A 228 -6.26 -17.03 1.69
CA ARG A 228 -7.58 -16.97 1.05
C ARG A 228 -8.65 -16.83 2.12
N ASP A 229 -9.60 -15.94 1.87
CA ASP A 229 -10.80 -15.88 2.67
C ASP A 229 -11.59 -17.18 2.40
N PHE A 230 -11.63 -18.06 3.39
CA PHE A 230 -12.54 -19.19 3.32
C PHE A 230 -13.92 -18.62 3.66
N MET A 231 -14.73 -18.34 2.63
CA MET A 231 -16.16 -18.18 2.86
C MET A 231 -16.67 -19.47 3.51
N GLU A 232 -17.18 -19.37 4.73
CA GLU A 232 -18.07 -20.39 5.30
C GLU A 232 -19.37 -20.49 4.48
#